data_AF-A0A4Q5RFI7-F1
#
_entry.id   AF-A0A4Q5RFI7-F1
#
_cell.length_a   1.000
_cell.length_b   1.000
_cell.length_c   1.000
_cell.angle_alpha   90.00
_cell.angle_beta   90.00
_cell.angle_gamma   90.00
#
_symmetry.space_group_name_H-M   'P 1'
#
loop_
_entity.id
_entity.type
_entity.pdbx_description
1 polymer ?
#
loop_
_entity_poly.entity_id
_entity_poly.type
_entity_poly.pdbx_seq_one_letter_code
_entity_poly.pdbx_strand_id
1 'polypeptide(L)'
;LHLDEKTPHIHAIVVPLTADGRLSAKELMGNKKNLSLRQDRYGEAMASFGLIRGVRESKANHTGEGWYLEQLREAKESPNKATIPTFGVMEALRPAKFLKDVKSSLTVLQQENTDLRLESLRREKQVSTAQAGLKKTKNDSAEYQLAVEDLAEQLIGAGKAGLQLNTEYALLHAPAALKRAANVTFMREVKKFEQERLKPLALEVYQKSHRITDINQASHKNYDLLQDELKQELAAVQAAIGFNKEVLERWGVKFEAKSQMFEQLQRKTLEYIHEFARKLGQEIKKALGISTEPNEQRSKGIGR
;
A
#
# COMPACT_ATOMS: atom_id res chain seq x y z
N LEU A 1 6.97 -8.30 37.01
CA LEU A 1 7.61 -8.55 35.69
C LEU A 1 8.78 -9.46 35.97
N HIS A 2 8.80 -10.62 35.35
CA HIS A 2 9.87 -11.60 35.46
C HIS A 2 10.61 -11.64 34.12
N LEU A 3 11.94 -11.53 34.21
CA LEU A 3 12.88 -11.53 33.07
C LEU A 3 13.94 -12.64 33.21
N ASP A 4 13.91 -13.34 34.34
CA ASP A 4 14.80 -14.39 34.81
C ASP A 4 14.34 -15.80 34.37
N GLU A 5 13.24 -15.88 33.62
CA GLU A 5 12.70 -17.11 33.04
C GLU A 5 12.84 -17.15 31.51
N LYS A 6 12.44 -18.28 30.91
CA LYS A 6 12.56 -18.52 29.46
C LYS A 6 11.79 -17.50 28.60
N THR A 7 10.65 -17.03 29.08
CA THR A 7 9.80 -16.04 28.40
C THR A 7 9.48 -14.91 29.36
N PRO A 8 9.81 -13.64 29.02
CA PRO A 8 9.39 -12.48 29.81
C PRO A 8 7.88 -12.46 30.03
N HIS A 9 7.44 -12.40 31.29
CA HIS A 9 6.02 -12.36 31.62
C HIS A 9 5.74 -11.51 32.88
N ILE A 10 4.48 -11.13 33.09
CA ILE A 10 4.07 -10.21 34.16
C ILE A 10 2.94 -10.85 34.96
N HIS A 11 3.12 -10.89 36.29
CA HIS A 11 2.03 -11.08 37.23
C HIS A 11 1.44 -9.73 37.60
N ALA A 12 0.17 -9.51 37.27
CA ALA A 12 -0.58 -8.32 37.66
C ALA A 12 -1.68 -8.72 38.65
N ILE A 13 -1.64 -8.16 39.85
CA ILE A 13 -2.65 -8.37 40.89
C ILE A 13 -3.64 -7.21 40.80
N VAL A 14 -4.92 -7.52 40.59
CA VAL A 14 -5.98 -6.52 40.48
C VAL A 14 -6.94 -6.69 41.65
N VAL A 15 -7.17 -5.60 42.39
CA VAL A 15 -8.18 -5.57 43.45
C VAL A 15 -9.56 -5.37 42.80
N PRO A 16 -10.52 -6.29 42.99
CA PRO A 16 -11.79 -6.23 42.28
C PRO A 16 -12.78 -5.28 42.97
N LEU A 17 -12.50 -3.98 42.93
CA LEU A 17 -13.37 -2.92 43.45
C LEU A 17 -14.49 -2.59 42.44
N THR A 18 -15.74 -2.66 42.90
CA THR A 18 -16.92 -2.24 42.15
C THR A 18 -17.12 -0.73 42.25
N ALA A 19 -17.98 -0.15 41.40
CA ALA A 19 -18.23 1.28 41.38
C ALA A 19 -18.82 1.83 42.70
N ASP A 20 -19.53 0.98 43.45
CA ASP A 20 -20.09 1.24 44.78
C ASP A 20 -19.13 0.86 45.92
N GLY A 21 -17.87 0.48 45.62
CA GLY A 21 -16.81 0.25 46.61
C GLY A 21 -16.77 -1.15 47.25
N ARG A 22 -17.57 -2.12 46.78
CA ARG A 22 -17.51 -3.52 47.23
C ARG A 22 -16.38 -4.29 46.55
N LEU A 23 -16.00 -5.43 47.13
CA LEU A 23 -15.07 -6.38 46.52
C LEU A 23 -15.83 -7.49 45.79
N SER A 24 -15.89 -7.43 44.45
CA SER A 24 -16.60 -8.42 43.63
C SER A 24 -15.89 -8.71 42.31
N ALA A 25 -15.13 -9.81 42.28
CA ALA A 25 -14.48 -10.27 41.06
C ALA A 25 -15.50 -10.70 39.98
N LYS A 26 -16.65 -11.26 40.39
CA LYS A 26 -17.70 -11.67 39.46
C LYS A 26 -18.27 -10.47 38.70
N GLU A 27 -18.50 -9.37 39.39
CA GLU A 27 -19.03 -8.14 38.78
C GLU A 27 -18.00 -7.47 37.88
N LEU A 28 -16.73 -7.40 38.32
CA LEU A 28 -15.66 -6.82 37.52
C LEU A 28 -15.32 -7.67 36.28
N MET A 29 -15.11 -8.98 36.44
CA MET A 29 -14.71 -9.87 35.35
C MET A 29 -15.87 -10.22 34.42
N GLY A 30 -17.09 -10.30 34.97
CA GLY A 30 -18.31 -10.54 34.24
C GLY A 30 -18.50 -12.00 33.82
N ASN A 31 -19.13 -12.21 32.66
CA ASN A 31 -19.45 -13.51 32.11
C ASN A 31 -18.49 -13.93 30.97
N LYS A 32 -18.75 -15.10 30.35
CA LYS A 32 -17.97 -15.61 29.21
C LYS A 32 -17.85 -14.58 28.05
N LYS A 33 -18.91 -13.83 27.76
CA LYS A 33 -18.89 -12.80 26.70
C LYS A 33 -17.95 -11.65 27.08
N ASN A 34 -18.00 -11.18 28.33
CA ASN A 34 -17.11 -10.13 28.82
C ASN A 34 -15.63 -10.55 28.78
N LEU A 35 -15.33 -11.79 29.15
CA LEU A 35 -13.97 -12.34 29.04
C LEU A 35 -13.48 -12.42 27.59
N SER A 36 -14.34 -12.83 26.65
CA SER A 36 -13.98 -12.79 25.22
C SER A 36 -13.70 -11.37 24.76
N LEU A 37 -14.57 -10.42 25.10
CA LEU A 37 -14.40 -9.00 24.72
C LEU A 37 -13.11 -8.40 25.31
N ARG A 38 -12.71 -8.83 26.51
CA ARG A 38 -11.42 -8.44 27.09
C ARG A 38 -10.24 -8.97 26.26
N GLN A 39 -10.31 -10.20 25.75
CA GLN A 39 -9.29 -10.72 24.82
C GLN A 39 -9.28 -9.97 23.49
N ASP A 40 -10.44 -9.60 22.96
CA ASP A 40 -10.55 -8.76 21.76
C ASP A 40 -9.86 -7.40 21.98
N ARG A 41 -10.24 -6.66 23.03
CA ARG A 41 -9.63 -5.37 23.39
C ARG A 41 -8.12 -5.45 23.64
N TYR A 42 -7.66 -6.51 24.31
CA TYR A 42 -6.24 -6.70 24.58
C TYR A 42 -5.46 -6.97 23.29
N GLY A 43 -6.03 -7.78 22.38
CA GLY A 43 -5.45 -8.01 21.06
C GLY A 43 -5.36 -6.73 20.23
N GLU A 44 -6.39 -5.90 20.23
CA GLU A 44 -6.40 -4.58 19.57
C GLU A 44 -5.32 -3.65 20.15
N ALA A 45 -5.22 -3.55 21.47
CA ALA A 45 -4.22 -2.71 22.14
C ALA A 45 -2.78 -3.19 21.86
N MET A 46 -2.58 -4.48 21.62
CA MET A 46 -1.28 -5.07 21.36
C MET A 46 -0.92 -5.18 19.87
N ALA A 47 -1.84 -4.81 18.97
CA ALA A 47 -1.65 -4.92 17.52
C ALA A 47 -0.45 -4.10 17.01
N SER A 48 -0.19 -2.93 17.61
CA SER A 48 0.99 -2.10 17.29
C SER A 48 2.32 -2.77 17.62
N PHE A 49 2.33 -3.71 18.58
CA PHE A 49 3.49 -4.50 18.96
C PHE A 49 3.63 -5.80 18.13
N GLY A 50 2.79 -5.99 17.11
CA GLY A 50 2.81 -7.17 16.25
C GLY A 50 2.17 -8.42 16.86
N LEU A 51 1.50 -8.28 18.01
CA LEU A 51 0.78 -9.38 18.63
C LEU A 51 -0.64 -9.48 18.07
N ILE A 52 -1.10 -10.72 17.87
CA ILE A 52 -2.42 -11.02 17.34
C ILE A 52 -3.26 -11.68 18.43
N ARG A 53 -4.54 -11.33 18.45
CA ARG A 53 -5.55 -11.99 19.29
C ARG A 53 -5.51 -13.52 19.11
N GLY A 54 -5.61 -14.25 20.22
CA GLY A 54 -5.81 -15.70 20.21
C GLY A 54 -7.10 -16.12 19.49
N VAL A 55 -7.24 -17.43 19.20
CA VAL A 55 -8.40 -17.98 18.47
C VAL A 55 -9.69 -17.81 19.27
N ARG A 56 -10.75 -17.28 18.62
CA ARG A 56 -12.10 -17.18 19.21
C ARG A 56 -12.62 -18.58 19.52
N GLU A 57 -13.24 -18.74 20.69
CA GLU A 57 -13.83 -20.01 21.13
C GLU A 57 -12.84 -21.19 21.14
N SER A 58 -11.56 -20.92 21.43
CA SER A 58 -10.56 -21.95 21.61
C SER A 58 -11.03 -23.03 22.60
N LYS A 59 -10.91 -24.29 22.20
CA LYS A 59 -11.16 -25.48 23.05
C LYS A 59 -9.91 -25.90 23.84
N ALA A 60 -8.85 -25.09 23.81
CA ALA A 60 -7.66 -25.35 24.58
C ALA A 60 -7.97 -25.25 26.08
N ASN A 61 -7.63 -26.30 26.83
CA ASN A 61 -7.73 -26.29 28.28
C ASN A 61 -6.48 -25.65 28.87
N HIS A 62 -6.66 -24.79 29.86
CA HIS A 62 -5.54 -24.25 30.63
C HIS A 62 -4.85 -25.39 31.38
N THR A 63 -3.56 -25.56 31.14
CA THR A 63 -2.71 -26.49 31.87
C THR A 63 -1.83 -25.70 32.84
N GLY A 64 -1.59 -26.26 34.02
CA GLY A 64 -0.66 -25.65 34.98
C GLY A 64 0.77 -25.64 34.44
N GLU A 65 1.58 -24.68 34.88
CA GLU A 65 2.97 -24.53 34.44
C GLU A 65 3.81 -25.79 34.70
N GLY A 66 3.66 -26.38 35.90
CA GLY A 66 4.33 -27.62 36.27
C GLY A 66 3.99 -28.79 35.34
N TRP A 67 2.78 -28.86 34.79
CA TRP A 67 2.40 -29.92 33.84
C TRP A 67 3.10 -29.75 32.48
N TYR A 68 3.22 -28.51 31.99
CA TYR A 68 3.92 -28.22 30.73
C TYR A 68 5.44 -28.40 30.86
N LEU A 69 6.00 -27.97 32.00
CA LEU A 69 7.41 -28.18 32.32
C LEU A 69 7.72 -29.67 32.55
N GLU A 70 6.85 -30.42 33.23
CA GLU A 70 6.99 -31.86 33.40
C GLU A 70 6.96 -32.57 32.05
N GLN A 71 6.04 -32.23 31.14
CA GLN A 71 6.05 -32.79 29.79
C GLN A 71 7.30 -32.41 28.99
N LEU A 72 7.77 -31.17 29.10
CA LEU A 72 9.02 -30.73 28.44
C LEU A 72 10.25 -31.40 29.05
N ARG A 73 10.20 -31.70 30.35
CA ARG A 73 11.28 -32.30 31.11
C ARG A 73 11.30 -33.81 30.91
N GLU A 74 10.17 -34.50 30.89
CA GLU A 74 10.03 -35.89 30.41
C GLU A 74 10.48 -36.01 28.94
N ALA A 75 10.15 -35.04 28.09
CA ALA A 75 10.62 -35.01 26.70
C ALA A 75 12.14 -34.74 26.57
N LYS A 76 12.76 -34.03 27.52
CA LYS A 76 14.21 -33.72 27.53
C LYS A 76 15.07 -34.71 28.31
N GLU A 77 14.53 -35.28 29.39
CA GLU A 77 15.16 -36.24 30.31
C GLU A 77 14.85 -37.68 29.92
N SER A 78 14.01 -37.92 28.90
CA SER A 78 14.02 -39.19 28.17
C SER A 78 15.47 -39.47 27.76
N PRO A 79 16.16 -40.50 28.31
CA PRO A 79 17.63 -40.62 28.23
C PRO A 79 18.15 -41.00 26.84
N ASN A 80 17.36 -40.81 25.81
CA ASN A 80 17.60 -41.35 24.49
C ASN A 80 17.01 -40.36 23.47
N LYS A 81 17.87 -39.62 22.78
CA LYS A 81 17.79 -39.66 21.32
C LYS A 81 17.86 -41.15 21.01
N ALA A 82 16.73 -41.83 20.87
CA ALA A 82 16.67 -43.28 20.80
C ALA A 82 17.40 -43.73 19.53
N THR A 83 18.70 -43.91 19.72
CA THR A 83 19.58 -44.50 18.73
C THR A 83 19.31 -45.97 18.89
N ILE A 84 18.72 -46.59 17.88
CA ILE A 84 18.47 -48.03 17.88
C ILE A 84 19.83 -48.68 18.17
N PRO A 85 19.97 -49.43 19.28
CA PRO A 85 21.26 -49.96 19.66
C PRO A 85 21.77 -50.90 18.56
N THR A 86 23.03 -50.72 18.15
CA THR A 86 23.64 -51.47 17.06
C THR A 86 24.01 -52.87 17.54
N PHE A 87 23.74 -53.91 16.75
CA PHE A 87 24.02 -55.28 17.15
C PHE A 87 25.53 -55.59 17.08
N GLY A 88 26.14 -55.88 18.21
CA GLY A 88 27.57 -56.22 18.35
C GLY A 88 27.82 -57.59 18.99
N VAL A 89 29.10 -57.91 19.19
CA VAL A 89 29.55 -59.20 19.74
C VAL A 89 29.11 -59.40 21.19
N MET A 90 29.00 -58.31 21.97
CA MET A 90 28.57 -58.32 23.37
C MET A 90 27.05 -58.55 23.51
N GLU A 91 26.27 -58.08 22.55
CA GLU A 91 24.82 -58.22 22.49
C GLU A 91 24.41 -59.62 22.02
N ALA A 92 25.21 -60.24 21.14
CA ALA A 92 25.06 -61.65 20.74
C ALA A 92 25.19 -62.62 21.92
N LEU A 93 25.95 -62.24 22.96
CA LEU A 93 26.07 -63.00 24.21
C LEU A 93 24.84 -62.85 25.14
N ARG A 94 23.97 -61.85 24.91
CA ARG A 94 22.75 -61.59 25.71
C ARG A 94 21.55 -61.14 24.86
N PRO A 95 21.06 -62.00 23.95
CA PRO A 95 20.05 -61.63 22.95
C PRO A 95 18.70 -61.19 23.54
N ALA A 96 18.26 -61.81 24.65
CA ALA A 96 16.99 -61.47 25.28
C ALA A 96 16.97 -60.05 25.88
N LYS A 97 18.10 -59.58 26.42
CA LYS A 97 18.22 -58.22 26.97
C LYS A 97 18.23 -57.19 25.85
N PHE A 98 19.00 -57.44 24.79
CA PHE A 98 19.06 -56.58 23.61
C PHE A 98 17.68 -56.39 22.95
N LEU A 99 16.93 -57.47 22.74
CA LEU A 99 15.58 -57.39 22.16
C LEU A 99 14.61 -56.57 23.01
N LYS A 100 14.72 -56.66 24.35
CA LYS A 100 13.91 -55.86 25.27
C LYS A 100 14.25 -54.37 25.17
N ASP A 101 15.54 -54.05 25.11
CA ASP A 101 16.03 -52.68 25.02
C ASP A 101 15.65 -52.03 23.68
N VAL A 102 15.78 -52.76 22.56
CA VAL A 102 15.30 -52.33 21.22
C VAL A 102 13.79 -52.10 21.22
N LYS A 103 13.00 -53.02 21.79
CA LYS A 103 11.54 -52.89 21.84
C LYS A 103 11.10 -51.64 22.62
N SER A 104 11.74 -51.38 23.76
CA SER A 104 11.44 -50.19 24.57
C SER A 104 11.82 -48.88 23.85
N SER A 105 12.93 -48.87 23.13
CA SER A 105 13.36 -47.71 22.34
C SER A 105 12.41 -47.44 21.18
N LEU A 106 11.93 -48.50 20.51
CA LEU A 106 10.97 -48.38 19.41
C LEU A 106 9.62 -47.81 19.86
N THR A 107 9.13 -48.21 21.04
CA THR A 107 7.85 -47.69 21.57
C THR A 107 7.94 -46.20 21.91
N VAL A 108 9.07 -45.75 22.46
CA VAL A 108 9.31 -44.32 22.75
C VAL A 108 9.34 -43.51 21.46
N LEU A 109 10.07 -43.98 20.44
CA LEU A 109 10.12 -43.32 19.12
C LEU A 109 8.77 -43.29 18.41
N GLN A 110 7.96 -44.34 18.57
CA GLN A 110 6.62 -44.40 18.01
C GLN A 110 5.70 -43.36 18.69
N GLN A 111 5.77 -43.24 20.01
CA GLN A 111 5.02 -42.24 20.77
C GLN A 111 5.45 -40.82 20.41
N GLU A 112 6.76 -40.55 20.35
CA GLU A 112 7.30 -39.24 19.95
C GLU A 112 6.86 -38.86 18.53
N ASN A 113 6.90 -39.79 17.58
CA ASN A 113 6.40 -39.54 16.22
C ASN A 113 4.90 -39.27 16.20
N THR A 114 4.10 -39.96 17.02
CA THR A 114 2.66 -39.67 17.10
C THR A 114 2.38 -38.30 17.69
N ASP A 115 3.14 -37.87 18.70
CA ASP A 115 2.99 -36.58 19.34
C ASP A 115 3.42 -35.43 18.42
N LEU A 116 4.55 -35.58 17.73
CA LEU A 116 4.99 -34.63 16.70
C LEU A 116 3.97 -34.51 15.57
N ARG A 117 3.33 -35.62 15.18
CA ARG A 117 2.28 -35.63 14.16
C ARG A 117 1.01 -34.92 14.64
N LEU A 118 0.61 -35.11 15.89
CA LEU A 118 -0.51 -34.40 16.51
C LEU A 118 -0.24 -32.89 16.62
N GLU A 119 0.98 -32.51 17.01
CA GLU A 119 1.41 -31.11 17.09
C GLU A 119 1.48 -30.46 15.70
N SER A 120 1.99 -31.16 14.69
CA SER A 120 1.95 -30.71 13.29
C SER A 120 0.52 -30.46 12.83
N LEU A 121 -0.40 -31.41 13.10
CA LEU A 121 -1.81 -31.28 12.75
C LEU A 121 -2.48 -30.09 13.45
N ARG A 122 -2.12 -29.81 14.70
CA ARG A 122 -2.59 -28.63 15.46
C ARG A 122 -2.09 -27.33 14.82
N ARG A 123 -0.80 -27.27 14.48
CA ARG A 123 -0.19 -26.10 13.81
C ARG A 123 -0.80 -25.86 12.43
N GLU A 124 -1.03 -26.90 11.65
CA GLU A 124 -1.71 -26.80 10.35
C GLU A 124 -3.13 -26.22 10.49
N LYS A 125 -3.91 -26.68 11.47
CA LYS A 125 -5.23 -26.10 11.76
C LYS A 125 -5.15 -24.64 12.20
N GLN A 126 -4.16 -24.27 13.00
CA GLN A 126 -3.94 -22.87 13.40
C GLN A 126 -3.58 -21.99 12.20
N VAL A 127 -2.70 -22.45 11.31
CA VAL A 127 -2.34 -21.74 10.08
C VAL A 127 -3.55 -21.62 9.16
N SER A 128 -4.33 -22.68 8.97
CA SER A 128 -5.53 -22.67 8.13
C SER A 128 -6.59 -21.68 8.65
N THR A 129 -6.83 -21.66 9.96
CA THR A 129 -7.78 -20.71 10.58
C THR A 129 -7.28 -19.26 10.50
N ALA A 130 -5.99 -19.01 10.70
CA ALA A 130 -5.38 -17.69 10.51
C ALA A 130 -5.48 -17.22 9.05
N GLN A 131 -5.25 -18.11 8.07
CA GLN A 131 -5.40 -17.81 6.65
C GLN A 131 -6.86 -17.49 6.28
N ALA A 132 -7.83 -18.24 6.82
CA ALA A 132 -9.25 -17.96 6.62
C ALA A 132 -9.65 -16.60 7.20
N GLY A 133 -9.14 -16.27 8.40
CA GLY A 133 -9.31 -14.95 9.02
C GLY A 133 -8.74 -13.82 8.15
N LEU A 134 -7.52 -13.99 7.64
CA LEU A 134 -6.86 -13.02 6.76
C LEU A 134 -7.65 -12.81 5.45
N LYS A 135 -8.17 -13.89 4.85
CA LYS A 135 -8.98 -13.81 3.63
C LYS A 135 -10.26 -13.03 3.89
N LYS A 136 -10.94 -13.28 5.02
CA LYS A 136 -12.14 -12.53 5.41
C LYS A 136 -11.84 -11.05 5.60
N THR A 137 -10.81 -10.69 6.37
CA THR A 137 -10.44 -9.28 6.57
C THR A 137 -10.06 -8.55 5.28
N LYS A 138 -9.42 -9.26 4.33
CA LYS A 138 -9.12 -8.71 3.00
C LYS A 138 -10.38 -8.44 2.19
N ASN A 139 -11.34 -9.37 2.21
CA ASN A 139 -12.63 -9.19 1.54
C ASN A 139 -13.42 -8.04 2.16
N ASP A 140 -13.56 -8.02 3.49
CA ASP A 140 -14.25 -6.94 4.21
C ASP A 140 -13.59 -5.58 3.87
N SER A 141 -12.25 -5.51 3.87
CA SER A 141 -11.52 -4.31 3.48
C SER A 141 -11.74 -3.91 2.02
N ALA A 142 -11.90 -4.85 1.10
CA ALA A 142 -12.18 -4.58 -0.31
C ALA A 142 -13.62 -4.05 -0.50
N GLU A 143 -14.59 -4.60 0.23
CA GLU A 143 -15.97 -4.08 0.25
C GLU A 143 -16.02 -2.65 0.78
N TYR A 144 -15.30 -2.34 1.88
CA TYR A 144 -15.19 -0.98 2.39
C TYR A 144 -14.52 -0.04 1.38
N GLN A 145 -13.48 -0.50 0.66
CA GLN A 145 -12.85 0.31 -0.39
C GLN A 145 -13.81 0.62 -1.53
N LEU A 146 -14.55 -0.38 -2.03
CA LEU A 146 -15.53 -0.20 -3.10
C LEU A 146 -16.65 0.76 -2.70
N ALA A 147 -17.19 0.64 -1.48
CA ALA A 147 -18.23 1.56 -0.99
C ALA A 147 -17.74 3.01 -0.88
N VAL A 148 -16.48 3.19 -0.50
CA VAL A 148 -15.83 4.50 -0.39
C VAL A 148 -15.53 5.09 -1.77
N GLU A 149 -15.17 4.25 -2.76
CA GLU A 149 -15.02 4.65 -4.16
C GLU A 149 -16.36 5.02 -4.82
N ASP A 150 -17.42 4.25 -4.59
CA ASP A 150 -18.77 4.53 -5.10
C ASP A 150 -19.31 5.87 -4.57
N LEU A 151 -19.15 6.12 -3.26
CA LEU A 151 -19.54 7.40 -2.67
C LEU A 151 -18.73 8.57 -3.24
N ALA A 152 -17.44 8.38 -3.51
CA ALA A 152 -16.60 9.36 -4.18
C ALA A 152 -17.07 9.66 -5.62
N GLU A 153 -17.44 8.63 -6.39
CA GLU A 153 -17.98 8.79 -7.74
C GLU A 153 -19.32 9.55 -7.74
N GLN A 154 -20.21 9.25 -6.80
CA GLN A 154 -21.48 9.95 -6.65
C GLN A 154 -21.27 11.45 -6.33
N LEU A 155 -20.33 11.78 -5.44
CA LEU A 155 -20.02 13.16 -5.09
C LEU A 155 -19.42 13.94 -6.27
N ILE A 156 -18.52 13.31 -7.04
CA ILE A 156 -17.96 13.91 -8.26
C ILE A 156 -19.04 14.10 -9.33
N GLY A 157 -19.92 13.11 -9.51
CA GLY A 157 -21.05 13.18 -10.43
C GLY A 157 -22.02 14.31 -10.08
N ALA A 158 -22.33 14.49 -8.80
CA ALA A 158 -23.16 15.59 -8.32
C ALA A 158 -22.52 16.96 -8.62
N GLY A 159 -21.20 17.08 -8.45
CA GLY A 159 -20.45 18.28 -8.86
C GLY A 159 -20.56 18.58 -10.36
N LYS A 160 -20.39 17.56 -11.22
CA LYS A 160 -20.54 17.71 -12.68
C LYS A 160 -21.96 18.10 -13.12
N ALA A 161 -22.98 17.74 -12.34
CA ALA A 161 -24.38 18.08 -12.61
C ALA A 161 -24.74 19.53 -12.22
N GLY A 162 -23.78 20.33 -11.74
CA GLY A 162 -24.01 21.74 -11.39
C GLY A 162 -24.68 21.94 -10.02
N LEU A 163 -24.83 20.90 -9.21
CA LEU A 163 -25.20 21.06 -7.81
C LEU A 163 -24.01 21.68 -7.07
N GLN A 164 -24.16 22.94 -6.63
CA GLN A 164 -23.26 23.58 -5.66
C GLN A 164 -23.38 22.88 -4.30
N LEU A 165 -22.80 21.68 -4.20
CA LEU A 165 -22.44 21.13 -2.90
C LEU A 165 -21.32 22.02 -2.36
N ASN A 166 -21.47 22.50 -1.13
CA ASN A 166 -20.42 23.18 -0.39
C ASN A 166 -19.29 22.16 -0.16
N THR A 167 -18.45 21.97 -1.19
CA THR A 167 -17.42 20.92 -1.29
C THR A 167 -16.36 21.08 -0.20
N GLU A 168 -16.15 22.29 0.31
CA GLU A 168 -15.36 22.55 1.51
C GLU A 168 -15.94 21.86 2.76
N TYR A 169 -17.25 21.90 2.98
CA TYR A 169 -17.88 21.39 4.20
C TYR A 169 -17.99 19.86 4.23
N ALA A 170 -18.25 19.23 3.08
CA ALA A 170 -18.38 17.77 2.97
C ALA A 170 -17.03 17.03 3.06
N LEU A 171 -15.95 17.61 2.52
CA LEU A 171 -14.62 16.99 2.53
C LEU A 171 -13.76 17.40 3.75
N LEU A 172 -14.03 18.51 4.44
CA LEU A 172 -13.28 18.85 5.67
C LEU A 172 -13.50 17.81 6.79
N HIS A 173 -14.72 17.27 6.90
CA HIS A 173 -15.13 16.39 8.00
C HIS A 173 -15.27 14.90 7.62
N ALA A 174 -15.03 14.54 6.35
CA ALA A 174 -15.06 13.15 5.93
C ALA A 174 -13.92 12.30 6.55
N PRO A 175 -14.16 11.01 6.87
CA PRO A 175 -13.11 10.10 7.30
C PRO A 175 -11.93 10.08 6.31
N ALA A 176 -10.70 9.93 6.80
CA ALA A 176 -9.49 10.01 5.97
C ALA A 176 -9.50 9.03 4.78
N ALA A 177 -10.16 7.87 4.91
CA ALA A 177 -10.34 6.90 3.83
C ALA A 177 -11.17 7.47 2.66
N LEU A 178 -12.25 8.19 2.96
CA LEU A 178 -13.12 8.80 1.95
C LEU A 178 -12.40 9.91 1.19
N LYS A 179 -11.64 10.75 1.90
CA LYS A 179 -10.83 11.80 1.26
C LYS A 179 -9.81 11.21 0.30
N ARG A 180 -9.17 10.09 0.67
CA ARG A 180 -8.20 9.40 -0.19
C ARG A 180 -8.85 8.82 -1.44
N ALA A 181 -9.98 8.12 -1.31
CA ALA A 181 -10.67 7.54 -2.47
C ALA A 181 -11.22 8.64 -3.40
N ALA A 182 -11.85 9.67 -2.85
CA ALA A 182 -12.30 10.82 -3.63
C ALA A 182 -11.16 11.49 -4.39
N ASN A 183 -9.99 11.65 -3.76
CA ASN A 183 -8.81 12.16 -4.43
C ASN A 183 -8.31 11.20 -5.53
N VAL A 184 -8.28 9.89 -5.30
CA VAL A 184 -7.88 8.91 -6.32
C VAL A 184 -8.80 8.97 -7.55
N THR A 185 -10.11 9.02 -7.33
CA THR A 185 -11.10 9.12 -8.42
C THR A 185 -10.99 10.45 -9.15
N PHE A 186 -10.93 11.57 -8.42
CA PHE A 186 -10.69 12.90 -9.00
C PHE A 186 -9.43 12.93 -9.85
N MET A 187 -8.31 12.41 -9.34
CA MET A 187 -7.03 12.37 -10.05
C MET A 187 -7.08 11.48 -11.30
N ARG A 188 -7.83 10.37 -11.26
CA ARG A 188 -8.08 9.53 -12.43
C ARG A 188 -8.84 10.28 -13.52
N GLU A 189 -9.87 11.04 -13.16
CA GLU A 189 -10.65 11.83 -14.10
C GLU A 189 -9.88 13.01 -14.66
N VAL A 190 -9.16 13.73 -13.81
CA VAL A 190 -8.28 14.82 -14.27
C VAL A 190 -7.23 14.28 -15.23
N LYS A 191 -6.64 13.12 -14.97
CA LYS A 191 -5.66 12.52 -15.89
C LYS A 191 -6.26 12.18 -17.25
N LYS A 192 -7.52 11.71 -17.32
CA LYS A 192 -8.23 11.51 -18.60
C LYS A 192 -8.47 12.85 -19.30
N PHE A 193 -8.96 13.85 -18.57
CA PHE A 193 -9.20 15.17 -19.11
C PHE A 193 -7.91 15.87 -19.57
N GLU A 194 -6.82 15.66 -18.87
CA GLU A 194 -5.47 16.12 -19.23
C GLU A 194 -5.05 15.55 -20.59
N GLN A 195 -5.23 14.24 -20.80
CA GLN A 195 -4.90 13.58 -22.06
C GLN A 195 -5.72 14.12 -23.24
N GLU A 196 -6.98 14.48 -23.00
CA GLU A 196 -7.88 14.99 -24.04
C GLU A 196 -7.70 16.49 -24.32
N ARG A 197 -7.53 17.31 -23.27
CA ARG A 197 -7.69 18.77 -23.33
C ARG A 197 -6.38 19.56 -23.21
N LEU A 198 -5.35 19.02 -22.53
CA LEU A 198 -4.12 19.77 -22.26
C LEU A 198 -3.36 20.12 -23.55
N LYS A 199 -3.25 19.15 -24.48
CA LYS A 199 -2.54 19.34 -25.75
C LYS A 199 -3.25 20.34 -26.69
N PRO A 200 -4.57 20.24 -26.95
CA PRO A 200 -5.30 21.26 -27.70
C PRO A 200 -5.22 22.65 -27.08
N LEU A 201 -5.37 22.76 -25.76
CA LEU A 201 -5.31 24.05 -25.07
C LEU A 201 -3.92 24.70 -25.17
N ALA A 202 -2.86 23.91 -25.04
CA ALA A 202 -1.49 24.38 -25.26
C ALA A 202 -1.30 24.96 -26.67
N LEU A 203 -1.85 24.28 -27.69
CA LEU A 203 -1.81 24.76 -29.07
C LEU A 203 -2.58 26.07 -29.25
N GLU A 204 -3.80 26.18 -28.71
CA GLU A 204 -4.62 27.39 -28.81
C GLU A 204 -3.92 28.61 -28.19
N VAL A 205 -3.32 28.45 -27.00
CA VAL A 205 -2.58 29.51 -26.30
C VAL A 205 -1.30 29.87 -27.06
N TYR A 206 -0.60 28.88 -27.58
CA TYR A 206 0.60 29.09 -28.37
C TYR A 206 0.32 29.84 -29.69
N GLN A 207 -0.72 29.46 -30.43
CA GLN A 207 -1.11 30.14 -31.67
C GLN A 207 -1.58 31.57 -31.41
N LYS A 208 -2.38 31.80 -30.35
CA LYS A 208 -2.84 33.14 -29.96
C LYS A 208 -1.69 34.07 -29.57
N SER A 209 -0.73 33.58 -28.79
CA SER A 209 0.44 34.39 -28.37
C SER A 209 1.34 34.79 -29.55
N HIS A 210 1.41 33.96 -30.59
CA HIS A 210 2.24 34.22 -31.77
C HIS A 210 1.50 34.85 -32.95
N ARG A 211 0.17 35.05 -32.85
CA ARG A 211 -0.68 35.66 -33.90
C ARG A 211 -0.54 35.00 -35.28
N ILE A 212 -0.28 33.70 -35.32
CA ILE A 212 -0.14 32.96 -36.59
C ILE A 212 -1.51 32.46 -37.00
N THR A 213 -2.18 33.20 -37.88
CA THR A 213 -3.51 32.84 -38.41
C THR A 213 -3.43 32.04 -39.71
N ASP A 214 -2.34 32.18 -40.47
CA ASP A 214 -2.06 31.43 -41.71
C ASP A 214 -0.54 31.29 -41.89
N ILE A 215 -0.07 30.06 -42.12
CA ILE A 215 1.36 29.74 -42.33
C ILE A 215 1.90 30.45 -43.58
N ASN A 216 1.04 30.65 -44.59
CA ASN A 216 1.42 31.29 -45.86
C ASN A 216 1.68 32.80 -45.73
N GLN A 217 1.31 33.40 -44.59
CA GLN A 217 1.55 34.83 -44.29
C GLN A 217 2.67 35.02 -43.24
N ALA A 218 3.43 33.97 -42.91
CA ALA A 218 4.46 34.02 -41.88
C ALA A 218 5.70 34.81 -42.35
N SER A 219 6.16 35.77 -41.54
CA SER A 219 7.39 36.54 -41.78
C SER A 219 8.59 35.97 -41.01
N HIS A 220 9.83 36.38 -41.36
CA HIS A 220 11.03 36.03 -40.57
C HIS A 220 10.91 36.46 -39.10
N LYS A 221 10.26 37.59 -38.82
CA LYS A 221 9.99 38.05 -37.46
C LYS A 221 9.08 37.07 -36.69
N ASN A 222 8.14 36.42 -37.38
CA ASN A 222 7.30 35.38 -36.76
C ASN A 222 8.11 34.11 -36.47
N TYR A 223 9.10 33.78 -37.31
CA TYR A 223 10.02 32.66 -37.09
C TYR A 223 10.91 32.87 -35.86
N ASP A 224 11.50 34.06 -35.71
CA ASP A 224 12.35 34.38 -34.54
C ASP A 224 11.52 34.39 -33.24
N LEU A 225 10.30 34.92 -33.30
CA LEU A 225 9.37 34.91 -32.17
C LEU A 225 8.96 33.50 -31.75
N LEU A 226 8.89 32.54 -32.67
CA LEU A 226 8.60 31.14 -32.38
C LEU A 226 9.74 30.42 -31.67
N GLN A 227 10.98 30.93 -31.76
CA GLN A 227 12.16 30.36 -31.09
C GLN A 227 12.45 31.00 -29.73
N ASP A 228 11.67 32.00 -29.32
CA ASP A 228 11.84 32.70 -28.03
C ASP A 228 11.42 31.79 -26.87
N GLU A 229 12.41 31.22 -26.18
CA GLU A 229 12.21 30.31 -25.05
C GLU A 229 11.38 30.93 -23.92
N LEU A 230 11.56 32.23 -23.62
CA LEU A 230 10.80 32.91 -22.57
C LEU A 230 9.31 33.02 -22.92
N LYS A 231 9.00 33.16 -24.22
CA LYS A 231 7.60 33.18 -24.68
C LYS A 231 6.96 31.80 -24.70
N GLN A 232 7.74 30.77 -25.01
CA GLN A 232 7.29 29.39 -24.92
C GLN A 232 6.96 29.01 -23.47
N GLU A 233 7.82 29.39 -22.52
CA GLU A 233 7.58 29.22 -21.08
C GLU A 233 6.34 29.98 -20.60
N LEU A 234 6.20 31.25 -21.00
CA LEU A 234 5.02 32.06 -20.64
C LEU A 234 3.72 31.44 -21.19
N ALA A 235 3.73 30.97 -22.44
CA ALA A 235 2.59 30.29 -23.04
C ALA A 235 2.26 28.96 -22.33
N ALA A 236 3.28 28.22 -21.87
CA ALA A 236 3.08 27.00 -21.11
C ALA A 236 2.40 27.28 -19.76
N VAL A 237 2.88 28.30 -19.04
CA VAL A 237 2.28 28.72 -17.77
C VAL A 237 0.83 29.18 -17.97
N GLN A 238 0.55 29.96 -19.02
CA GLN A 238 -0.81 30.41 -19.34
C GLN A 238 -1.75 29.24 -19.70
N ALA A 239 -1.27 28.25 -20.47
CA ALA A 239 -2.02 27.05 -20.79
C ALA A 239 -2.31 26.21 -19.54
N ALA A 240 -1.34 26.05 -18.64
CA ALA A 240 -1.53 25.35 -17.37
C ALA A 240 -2.54 26.07 -16.45
N ILE A 241 -2.51 27.41 -16.39
CA ILE A 241 -3.50 28.21 -15.66
C ILE A 241 -4.89 28.04 -16.27
N GLY A 242 -5.00 28.09 -17.60
CA GLY A 242 -6.26 27.87 -18.32
C GLY A 242 -6.85 26.50 -18.04
N PHE A 243 -6.03 25.45 -18.09
CA PHE A 243 -6.44 24.09 -17.77
C PHE A 243 -6.93 23.99 -16.31
N ASN A 244 -6.20 24.59 -15.37
CA ASN A 244 -6.58 24.59 -13.95
C ASN A 244 -7.89 25.35 -13.69
N LYS A 245 -8.20 26.36 -14.52
CA LYS A 245 -9.50 27.05 -14.51
C LYS A 245 -10.63 26.15 -15.02
N GLU A 246 -10.43 25.43 -16.13
CA GLU A 246 -11.41 24.46 -16.64
C GLU A 246 -11.65 23.33 -15.62
N VAL A 247 -10.62 22.91 -14.88
CA VAL A 247 -10.75 21.93 -13.79
C VAL A 247 -11.59 22.49 -12.64
N LEU A 248 -11.37 23.75 -12.24
CA LEU A 248 -12.18 24.42 -11.22
C LEU A 248 -13.66 24.51 -11.63
N GLU A 249 -13.95 24.88 -12.87
CA GLU A 249 -15.32 25.03 -13.37
C GLU A 249 -16.06 23.69 -13.41
N ARG A 250 -15.35 22.59 -13.73
CA ARG A 250 -15.95 21.27 -13.93
C ARG A 250 -16.07 20.43 -12.65
N TRP A 251 -15.13 20.57 -11.72
CA TRP A 251 -15.10 19.77 -10.49
C TRP A 251 -15.17 20.59 -9.20
N GLY A 252 -15.20 21.93 -9.27
CA GLY A 252 -15.27 22.82 -8.11
C GLY A 252 -13.97 22.86 -7.28
N VAL A 253 -12.89 22.22 -7.75
CA VAL A 253 -11.59 22.13 -7.07
C VAL A 253 -10.49 22.51 -8.07
N LYS A 254 -9.45 23.19 -7.60
CA LYS A 254 -8.27 23.56 -8.40
C LYS A 254 -6.98 23.10 -7.73
N PHE A 255 -5.93 22.93 -8.52
CA PHE A 255 -4.59 22.70 -7.99
C PHE A 255 -4.01 23.99 -7.44
N GLU A 256 -3.33 23.89 -6.28
CA GLU A 256 -2.54 25.00 -5.75
C GLU A 256 -1.35 25.28 -6.67
N ALA A 257 -0.98 26.55 -6.80
CA ALA A 257 0.12 26.98 -7.67
C ALA A 257 1.48 26.37 -7.28
N LYS A 258 1.68 26.01 -6.00
CA LYS A 258 2.90 25.37 -5.48
C LYS A 258 2.80 23.85 -5.40
N SER A 259 1.73 23.25 -5.91
CA SER A 259 1.55 21.80 -5.85
C SER A 259 2.43 21.10 -6.90
N GLN A 260 2.96 19.92 -6.55
CA GLN A 260 3.71 19.08 -7.48
C GLN A 260 2.91 18.77 -8.76
N MET A 261 1.58 18.66 -8.65
CA MET A 261 0.70 18.41 -9.80
C MET A 261 0.63 19.60 -10.76
N PHE A 262 0.58 20.83 -10.24
CA PHE A 262 0.57 22.02 -11.09
C PHE A 262 1.93 22.19 -11.80
N GLU A 263 3.04 21.90 -11.13
CA GLU A 263 4.37 21.85 -11.75
C GLU A 263 4.46 20.79 -12.86
N GLN A 264 3.87 19.61 -12.66
CA GLN A 264 3.81 18.57 -13.70
C GLN A 264 2.99 19.00 -14.91
N LEU A 265 1.85 19.67 -14.68
CA LEU A 265 1.04 20.24 -15.76
C LEU A 265 1.86 21.25 -16.57
N GLN A 266 2.54 22.18 -15.91
CA GLN A 266 3.41 23.18 -16.56
C GLN A 266 4.48 22.53 -17.44
N ARG A 267 5.20 21.52 -16.92
CA ARG A 267 6.22 20.77 -17.67
C ARG A 267 5.65 20.11 -18.91
N LYS A 268 4.49 19.44 -18.80
CA LYS A 268 3.85 18.79 -19.96
C LYS A 268 3.34 19.78 -20.99
N THR A 269 2.74 20.90 -20.56
CA THR A 269 2.37 21.98 -21.51
C THR A 269 3.59 22.53 -22.22
N LEU A 270 4.72 22.67 -21.54
CA LEU A 270 5.97 23.12 -22.15
C LEU A 270 6.48 22.12 -23.19
N GLU A 271 6.45 20.82 -22.87
CA GLU A 271 6.80 19.76 -23.82
C GLU A 271 5.94 19.81 -25.10
N TYR A 272 4.62 19.99 -24.96
CA TYR A 272 3.73 20.15 -26.11
C TYR A 272 4.03 21.42 -26.90
N ILE A 273 4.29 22.53 -26.23
CA ILE A 273 4.66 23.79 -26.90
C ILE A 273 5.98 23.65 -27.65
N HIS A 274 7.00 23.01 -27.07
CA HIS A 274 8.26 22.71 -27.77
C HIS A 274 8.05 21.79 -28.98
N GLU A 275 7.15 20.82 -28.90
CA GLU A 275 6.77 19.98 -30.04
C GLU A 275 6.12 20.82 -31.15
N PHE A 276 5.17 21.69 -30.79
CA PHE A 276 4.49 22.58 -31.73
C PHE A 276 5.43 23.61 -32.36
N ALA A 277 6.27 24.27 -31.55
CA ALA A 277 7.27 25.23 -32.00
C ALA A 277 8.22 24.61 -33.03
N ARG A 278 8.69 23.38 -32.80
CA ARG A 278 9.53 22.65 -33.74
C ARG A 278 8.82 22.34 -35.06
N LYS A 279 7.59 21.81 -35.00
CA LYS A 279 6.81 21.46 -36.20
C LYS A 279 6.48 22.70 -37.03
N LEU A 280 5.95 23.73 -36.38
CA LEU A 280 5.52 24.97 -37.01
C LEU A 280 6.72 25.77 -37.53
N GLY A 281 7.84 25.75 -36.81
CA GLY A 281 9.12 26.28 -37.27
C GLY A 281 9.65 25.56 -38.52
N GLN A 282 9.54 24.23 -38.61
CA GLN A 282 9.94 23.49 -39.82
C GLN A 282 9.07 23.84 -41.03
N GLU A 283 7.76 24.00 -40.84
CA GLU A 283 6.82 24.39 -41.90
C GLU A 283 7.08 25.81 -42.40
N ILE A 284 7.25 26.77 -41.48
CA ILE A 284 7.60 28.15 -41.83
C ILE A 284 8.98 28.21 -42.50
N LYS A 285 9.96 27.43 -42.02
CA LYS A 285 11.29 27.35 -42.64
C LYS A 285 11.23 26.86 -44.09
N LYS A 286 10.38 25.87 -44.38
CA LYS A 286 10.11 25.38 -45.75
C LYS A 286 9.41 26.45 -46.59
N ALA A 287 8.39 27.12 -46.05
CA ALA A 287 7.64 28.16 -46.76
C ALA A 287 8.50 29.41 -47.08
N LEU A 288 9.43 29.75 -46.20
CA LEU A 288 10.36 30.88 -46.36
C LEU A 288 11.60 30.56 -47.20
N GLY A 289 11.79 29.31 -47.64
CA GLY A 289 12.94 28.90 -48.47
C GLY A 289 14.30 28.97 -47.76
N ILE A 290 14.33 28.88 -46.42
CA ILE A 290 15.57 28.97 -45.64
C ILE A 290 16.32 27.62 -45.74
N SER A 291 17.32 27.55 -46.63
CA SER A 291 18.12 26.34 -46.89
C SER A 291 18.85 25.81 -45.64
N THR A 292 19.00 24.49 -45.56
CA THR A 292 19.86 23.79 -44.60
C THR A 292 21.13 23.31 -45.31
N GLU A 293 22.21 24.10 -45.33
CA GLU A 293 23.59 23.56 -45.37
C GLU A 293 24.57 24.58 -44.75
N PRO A 294 25.59 24.14 -43.98
CA PRO A 294 26.73 24.99 -43.64
C PRO A 294 27.48 25.29 -44.94
N ASN A 295 27.67 26.58 -45.21
CA ASN A 295 28.47 27.07 -46.32
C ASN A 295 29.96 26.72 -46.04
N GLU A 296 30.39 25.50 -46.34
CA GLU A 296 31.80 25.21 -46.58
C GLU A 296 32.20 25.97 -47.84
N GLN A 297 32.62 27.22 -47.64
CA GLN A 297 33.48 27.91 -48.58
C GLN A 297 34.76 27.10 -48.73
N ARG A 298 34.76 26.10 -49.63
CA ARG A 298 35.98 25.61 -50.24
C ARG A 298 36.59 26.78 -50.99
N SER A 299 37.52 27.46 -50.32
CA SER A 299 38.46 28.36 -50.97
C SER A 299 39.10 27.60 -52.12
N LYS A 300 38.69 27.91 -53.35
CA LYS A 300 39.50 27.63 -54.53
C LYS A 300 40.78 28.43 -54.37
N GLY A 301 41.81 27.78 -53.82
CA GLY A 301 43.18 28.25 -53.92
C GLY A 301 43.56 28.28 -55.40
N ILE A 302 43.58 29.49 -55.94
CA ILE A 302 44.20 29.84 -57.21
C ILE A 302 45.71 29.61 -57.05
N GLY A 303 46.30 28.88 -57.99
CA GLY A 303 47.73 28.62 -57.98
C GLY A 303 48.57 29.88 -58.15
N ARG A 304 49.76 29.86 -57.54
CA ARG A 304 51.06 30.10 -58.17
C ARG A 304 52.15 29.61 -57.23
#